data_AF-A0A963FLT2-F1
#
_entry.id   AF-A0A963FLT2-F1
#
_cell.length_a   1.000
_cell.length_b   1.000
_cell.length_c   1.000
_cell.angle_alpha   90.00
_cell.angle_beta   90.00
_cell.angle_gamma   90.00
#
_symmetry.space_group_name_H-M   'P 1'
#
loop_
_entity.id
_entity.type
_entity.pdbx_description
1 polymer ?
#
loop_
_entity_poly.entity_id
_entity_poly.type
_entity_poly.pdbx_seq_one_letter_code
_entity_poly.pdbx_strand_id
1 'polypeptide(L)'
;VGGNGGIKVRVTDLLTRVSTPEEVLEYCAAYIQFYRETAHYLERTAPWIERIGLTAVKETLVDNPEKRKNYAERFMKSQEFAQIDPWTERAQGAEEGEFQPLARLAG
;
A
#
# COMPACT_ATOMS: atom_id res chain seq x y z
N VAL A 1 7.26 1.79 8.99
CA VAL A 1 7.05 2.33 7.63
C VAL A 1 8.36 2.36 6.83
N GLY A 2 8.31 2.42 5.50
CA GLY A 2 9.49 2.54 4.62
C GLY A 2 10.47 1.37 4.62
N GLY A 3 10.07 0.15 4.95
CA GLY A 3 10.96 -1.01 4.88
C GLY A 3 11.22 -1.45 3.44
N ASN A 4 12.36 -2.12 3.20
CA ASN A 4 12.65 -2.78 1.93
C ASN A 4 13.32 -4.14 2.16
N GLY A 5 12.76 -5.20 1.58
CA GLY A 5 13.33 -6.56 1.58
C GLY A 5 14.06 -6.94 0.29
N GLY A 6 14.34 -5.97 -0.60
CA GLY A 6 15.05 -6.22 -1.86
C GLY A 6 16.57 -6.16 -1.74
N ILE A 7 17.26 -5.86 -2.85
CA ILE A 7 18.73 -5.84 -2.98
C ILE A 7 19.41 -5.05 -1.85
N LYS A 8 18.90 -3.85 -1.55
CA LYS A 8 19.34 -3.04 -0.40
C LYS A 8 18.33 -3.18 0.72
N VAL A 9 18.61 -4.04 1.68
CA VAL A 9 17.75 -4.22 2.85
C VAL A 9 17.67 -2.91 3.65
N ARG A 10 16.45 -2.52 4.02
CA ARG A 10 16.18 -1.38 4.90
C ARG A 10 15.15 -1.78 5.95
N VAL A 11 15.52 -1.64 7.22
CA VAL A 11 14.61 -1.85 8.35
C VAL A 11 13.54 -0.76 8.36
N THR A 12 12.34 -1.09 8.78
CA THR A 12 11.24 -0.13 8.90
C THR A 12 11.47 0.85 10.06
N ASP A 13 10.99 2.08 9.92
CA ASP A 13 10.95 3.04 11.02
C ASP A 13 9.62 3.00 11.79
N LEU A 14 9.67 3.33 13.08
CA LEU A 14 8.48 3.53 13.90
C LEU A 14 7.83 4.88 13.58
N LEU A 15 6.61 4.82 13.01
CA LEU A 15 5.78 6.01 12.77
C LEU A 15 5.13 6.48 14.06
N THR A 16 4.25 5.66 14.64
CA THR A 16 3.56 5.93 15.91
C THR A 16 3.04 4.63 16.52
N ARG A 17 2.49 4.71 17.74
CA ARG A 17 1.71 3.65 18.39
C ARG A 17 0.26 4.12 18.50
N VAL A 18 -0.68 3.21 18.28
CA VAL A 18 -2.12 3.44 18.39
C VAL A 18 -2.75 2.30 19.19
N SER A 19 -3.95 2.52 19.71
CA SER A 19 -4.60 1.61 20.65
C SER A 19 -5.74 0.80 20.02
N THR A 20 -6.32 1.27 18.91
CA THR A 20 -7.48 0.60 18.30
C THR A 20 -7.27 0.21 16.84
N PRO A 21 -7.99 -0.80 16.34
CA PRO A 21 -7.98 -1.17 14.92
C PRO A 21 -8.41 -0.02 14.00
N GLU A 22 -9.36 0.81 14.42
CA GLU A 22 -9.85 1.96 13.65
C GLU A 22 -8.75 3.00 13.47
N GLU A 23 -7.97 3.26 14.52
CA GLU A 23 -6.80 4.12 14.44
C GLU A 23 -5.76 3.53 13.48
N VAL A 24 -5.50 2.22 13.53
CA VAL A 24 -4.58 1.56 12.59
C VAL A 24 -5.02 1.82 11.15
N LEU A 25 -6.31 1.63 10.84
CA LEU A 25 -6.87 1.86 9.51
C LEU A 25 -6.75 3.33 9.09
N GLU A 26 -7.06 4.29 9.96
CA GLU A 26 -6.92 5.72 9.68
C GLU A 26 -5.46 6.08 9.33
N TYR A 27 -4.49 5.64 10.14
CA TYR A 27 -3.08 5.91 9.89
C TYR A 27 -2.56 5.23 8.62
N CYS A 28 -2.98 3.98 8.34
CA CYS A 28 -2.61 3.28 7.12
C CYS A 28 -3.15 4.00 5.87
N ALA A 29 -4.44 4.36 5.87
CA ALA A 29 -5.06 5.09 4.78
C ALA A 29 -4.37 6.44 4.54
N ALA A 30 -4.14 7.21 5.60
CA ALA A 30 -3.49 8.50 5.51
C ALA A 30 -2.04 8.40 4.99
N TYR A 31 -1.26 7.43 5.49
CA TYR A 31 0.11 7.19 5.04
C TYR A 31 0.17 6.82 3.56
N ILE A 32 -0.72 5.92 3.11
CA ILE A 32 -0.76 5.49 1.70
C ILE A 32 -1.14 6.67 0.81
N GLN A 33 -2.13 7.48 1.20
CA GLN A 33 -2.53 8.63 0.39
C GLN A 33 -1.43 9.69 0.33
N PHE A 34 -0.78 10.00 1.45
CA PHE A 34 0.33 10.95 1.47
C PHE A 34 1.49 10.46 0.60
N TYR A 35 1.82 9.18 0.66
CA TYR A 35 2.79 8.55 -0.23
C TYR A 35 2.38 8.66 -1.71
N ARG A 36 1.13 8.32 -2.07
CA ARG A 36 0.61 8.41 -3.45
C ARG A 36 0.74 9.81 -4.05
N GLU A 37 0.65 10.85 -3.24
CA GLU A 37 0.67 12.24 -3.68
C GLU A 37 2.05 12.88 -3.69
N THR A 38 3.01 12.30 -2.98
CA THR A 38 4.35 12.92 -2.80
C THR A 38 5.50 12.06 -3.30
N ALA A 39 5.26 10.78 -3.59
CA ALA A 39 6.23 9.90 -4.22
C ALA A 39 6.35 10.18 -5.71
N HIS A 40 7.56 10.01 -6.24
CA HIS A 40 7.77 10.02 -7.68
C HIS A 40 7.26 8.71 -8.31
N TYR A 41 7.02 8.74 -9.63
CA TYR A 41 6.66 7.53 -10.36
C TYR A 41 7.74 6.44 -10.17
N LEU A 42 7.31 5.22 -9.84
CA LEU A 42 8.15 4.06 -9.51
C LEU A 42 9.07 4.21 -8.28
N GLU A 43 8.91 5.26 -7.50
CA GLU A 43 9.60 5.38 -6.22
C GLU A 43 8.96 4.44 -5.20
N ARG A 44 9.76 3.63 -4.51
CA ARG A 44 9.28 2.75 -3.42
C ARG A 44 9.23 3.53 -2.10
N THR A 45 8.45 3.05 -1.13
CA THR A 45 8.31 3.71 0.18
C THR A 45 9.62 3.89 0.93
N ALA A 46 10.60 2.99 0.77
CA ALA A 46 11.93 3.11 1.36
C ALA A 46 12.72 4.34 0.85
N PRO A 47 13.02 4.47 -0.47
CA PRO A 47 13.69 5.66 -1.00
C PRO A 47 12.85 6.92 -0.84
N TRP A 48 11.52 6.82 -0.87
CA TRP A 48 10.63 7.95 -0.56
C TRP A 48 10.88 8.49 0.86
N ILE A 49 10.88 7.63 1.89
CA ILE A 49 11.20 8.07 3.26
C ILE A 49 12.63 8.61 3.36
N GLU A 50 13.60 8.01 2.68
CA GLU A 50 14.99 8.53 2.65
C GLU A 50 15.05 9.95 2.05
N ARG A 51 14.20 10.27 1.07
CA ARG A 51 14.13 11.57 0.41
C ARG A 51 13.38 12.63 1.21
N ILE A 52 12.15 12.32 1.66
CA ILE A 52 11.30 13.33 2.33
C ILE A 52 11.58 13.43 3.84
N GLY A 53 12.20 12.40 4.42
CA GLY A 53 12.48 12.30 5.84
C GLY A 53 11.30 11.80 6.67
N LEU A 54 11.58 10.91 7.64
CA LEU A 54 10.57 10.41 8.57
C LEU A 54 9.95 11.54 9.41
N THR A 55 10.72 12.58 9.74
CA THR A 55 10.23 13.75 10.49
C THR A 55 9.07 14.43 9.77
N ALA A 56 9.19 14.70 8.46
CA ALA A 56 8.13 15.32 7.69
C ALA A 56 6.84 14.46 7.64
N VAL A 57 7.00 13.13 7.60
CA VAL A 57 5.86 12.19 7.69
C VAL A 57 5.19 12.29 9.07
N LYS A 58 5.96 12.37 10.16
CA LYS A 58 5.42 12.51 11.52
C LYS A 58 4.72 13.84 11.72
N GLU A 59 5.32 14.94 11.30
CA GLU A 59 4.71 16.29 11.36
C GLU A 59 3.38 16.34 10.60
N THR A 60 3.29 15.62 9.48
CA THR A 60 2.10 15.59 8.64
C THR A 60 1.00 14.69 9.17
N LEU A 61 1.34 13.51 9.71
CA LEU A 61 0.37 12.46 10.03
C LEU A 61 0.18 12.23 11.52
N VAL A 62 1.22 12.39 12.34
CA VAL A 62 1.16 12.17 13.79
C VAL A 62 0.80 13.46 14.49
N ASP A 63 1.55 14.53 14.21
CA ASP A 63 1.42 15.81 14.91
C ASP A 63 0.28 16.67 14.36
N ASN A 64 -0.30 16.28 13.22
CA ASN A 64 -1.43 16.96 12.60
C ASN A 64 -2.62 16.01 12.33
N PRO A 65 -3.51 15.82 13.33
CA PRO A 65 -4.69 14.96 13.19
C PRO A 65 -5.65 15.37 12.08
N GLU A 66 -5.78 16.67 11.80
CA GLU A 66 -6.68 17.18 10.75
C GLU A 66 -6.19 16.76 9.38
N LYS A 67 -4.89 16.95 9.09
CA LYS A 67 -4.27 16.46 7.85
C LYS A 67 -4.37 14.95 7.73
N ARG A 68 -4.09 14.20 8.81
CA ARG A 68 -4.22 12.74 8.80
C ARG A 68 -5.63 12.30 8.40
N LYS A 69 -6.66 12.87 9.03
CA LYS A 69 -8.06 12.56 8.71
C LYS A 69 -8.42 12.92 7.27
N ASN A 70 -7.98 14.08 6.79
CA ASN A 70 -8.20 14.49 5.41
C ASN A 70 -7.56 13.52 4.40
N TYR A 71 -6.32 13.08 4.64
CA TYR A 71 -5.67 12.08 3.80
C TYR A 71 -6.39 10.73 3.85
N ALA A 72 -6.81 10.28 5.04
CA ALA A 72 -7.56 9.03 5.19
C ALA A 72 -8.89 9.07 4.43
N GLU A 73 -9.65 10.16 4.54
CA GLU A 73 -10.92 10.35 3.83
C GLU A 73 -10.72 10.31 2.30
N ARG A 74 -9.70 11.02 1.79
CA ARG A 74 -9.37 11.04 0.36
C ARG A 74 -8.91 9.66 -0.13
N PHE A 75 -8.19 8.89 0.70
CA PHE A 75 -7.88 7.50 0.39
C PHE A 75 -9.14 6.68 0.19
N MET A 76 -10.07 6.71 1.15
CA MET A 76 -11.32 5.95 1.08
C MET A 76 -12.15 6.35 -0.14
N LYS A 77 -12.23 7.65 -0.44
CA LYS A 77 -12.90 8.15 -1.64
C LYS A 77 -12.26 7.60 -2.93
N SER A 78 -10.93 7.47 -2.96
CA SER A 78 -10.23 6.88 -4.12
C SER A 78 -10.54 5.39 -4.31
N GLN A 79 -10.84 4.67 -3.21
CA GLN A 79 -11.14 3.25 -3.26
C GLN A 79 -12.54 2.98 -3.82
N GLU A 80 -13.51 3.87 -3.67
CA GLU A 80 -14.87 3.68 -4.21
C GLU A 80 -14.90 3.38 -5.72
N PHE A 81 -13.92 3.87 -6.47
CA PHE A 81 -13.87 3.74 -7.93
C PHE A 81 -12.96 2.62 -8.45
N ALA A 82 -12.13 2.02 -7.59
CA ALA A 82 -11.01 1.16 -8.00
C ALA A 82 -11.11 -0.29 -7.49
N GLN A 83 -12.27 -0.69 -6.97
CA GLN A 83 -12.52 -2.01 -6.36
C GLN A 83 -13.09 -3.02 -7.38
N ILE A 84 -12.48 -3.11 -8.55
CA ILE A 84 -12.72 -4.22 -9.47
C ILE A 84 -11.68 -5.27 -9.12
N ASP A 85 -12.10 -6.38 -8.51
CA ASP A 85 -11.19 -7.48 -8.21
C ASP A 85 -10.77 -8.15 -9.53
N PRO A 86 -9.49 -8.04 -9.93
CA PRO A 86 -9.00 -8.53 -11.21
C PRO A 86 -8.99 -10.07 -11.29
N TRP A 87 -9.18 -10.75 -10.16
CA TRP A 87 -9.20 -12.22 -10.07
C TRP A 87 -10.61 -12.79 -10.04
N THR A 88 -11.66 -11.97 -9.92
CA THR A 88 -13.04 -12.47 -9.75
C THR A 88 -13.43 -13.45 -10.83
N GLU A 89 -13.26 -13.08 -12.11
CA GLU A 89 -13.65 -13.92 -13.23
C GLU A 89 -12.84 -15.22 -13.27
N ARG A 90 -11.52 -15.13 -13.08
CA ARG A 90 -10.62 -16.29 -13.05
C ARG A 90 -10.95 -17.24 -11.89
N ALA A 91 -11.21 -16.70 -10.70
CA ALA A 91 -11.59 -17.48 -9.52
C ALA A 91 -12.96 -18.16 -9.70
N GLN A 92 -13.83 -17.61 -10.54
CA GLN A 92 -15.12 -18.19 -10.92
C GLN A 92 -15.02 -19.19 -12.10
N GLY A 93 -13.82 -19.51 -12.55
CA GLY A 93 -13.57 -20.54 -13.56
C GLY A 93 -13.30 -20.00 -14.97
N ALA A 94 -13.21 -18.67 -15.16
CA ALA A 94 -12.69 -18.15 -16.42
C ALA A 94 -11.25 -18.67 -16.62
N GLU A 95 -10.99 -19.26 -17.78
CA GLU A 95 -9.68 -19.78 -18.17
C GLU A 95 -9.17 -21.02 -17.39
N GLU A 96 -10.05 -21.86 -16.83
CA GLU A 96 -9.67 -23.17 -16.21
C GLU A 96 -8.85 -24.08 -17.13
N GLY A 97 -8.95 -23.88 -18.45
CA GLY A 97 -8.16 -24.59 -19.46
C GLY A 97 -6.67 -24.21 -19.50
N GLU A 98 -6.28 -23.02 -19.02
CA GLU A 98 -4.88 -22.52 -19.09
C GLU A 98 -3.89 -23.36 -18.26
N PHE A 99 -4.38 -23.98 -17.17
CA PHE A 99 -3.56 -24.74 -16.25
C PHE A 99 -3.68 -26.26 -16.44
N GLN A 100 -4.34 -26.70 -17.52
CA GLN A 100 -4.43 -28.13 -17.82
C GLN A 100 -3.05 -28.66 -18.23
N PRO A 101 -2.62 -29.82 -17.68
CA PRO A 101 -1.39 -30.45 -18.09
C PRO A 101 -1.38 -30.71 -19.61
N LEU A 102 -0.30 -30.34 -20.28
CA LEU A 102 -0.07 -30.78 -21.66
C LEU A 102 -0.07 -32.32 -21.67
N ALA A 103 -0.78 -32.92 -22.62
CA ALA A 103 -0.84 -34.37 -22.77
C ALA A 103 0.60 -34.93 -22.84
N ARG A 104 0.92 -35.91 -21.98
CA ARG A 104 2.15 -36.69 -22.16
C ARG A 104 2.00 -37.46 -23.46
N LEU A 105 2.80 -37.11 -24.46
CA LEU A 105 3.00 -37.95 -25.64
C LEU A 105 3.53 -39.30 -25.13
N ALA A 106 2.70 -40.34 -25.20
CA ALA A 106 3.13 -41.71 -24.96
C ALA A 106 4.05 -42.10 -26.12
N GLY A 107 5.31 -42.42 -25.80
CA GLY A 107 6.27 -43.02 -26.73
C GLY A 107 6.03 -44.51 -26.90
#